data_AF-A0AAF0QQQ4-F1
#
_entry.id   AF-A0AAF0QQQ4-F1
#
_cell.length_a   1.000
_cell.length_b   1.000
_cell.length_c   1.000
_cell.angle_alpha   90.00
_cell.angle_beta   90.00
_cell.angle_gamma   90.00
#
_symmetry.space_group_name_H-M   'P 1'
#
loop_
_entity.id
_entity.type
_entity.pdbx_description
1 polymer ?
#
loop_
_entity_poly.entity_id
_entity_poly.type
_entity_poly.pdbx_seq_one_letter_code
_entity_poly.pdbx_strand_id
1 'polypeptide(L)'
;MRVMPGWMWHSNYGANDRDYLINFTATYGLHTIEDRKELWSAIENLNSNVQNSQLIMGDFNSILKGKDRSTLVMDAEIRDFEDMMNN
;
A
#
# COMPACT_ATOMS: atom_id res chain seq x y z
N MET A 1 -16.85 -0.59 6.33
CA MET A 1 -15.60 0.01 6.85
C MET A 1 -14.90 -1.04 7.69
N ARG A 2 -13.70 -1.48 7.29
CA ARG A 2 -12.91 -2.47 8.05
C ARG A 2 -11.63 -1.78 8.49
N VAL A 3 -11.39 -1.73 9.79
CA VAL A 3 -10.12 -1.29 10.36
C VAL A 3 -9.18 -2.49 10.26
N MET A 4 -8.17 -2.38 9.41
CA MET A 4 -7.02 -3.29 9.37
C MET A 4 -6.03 -2.81 10.45
N PRO A 5 -4.85 -3.43 10.67
CA PRO A 5 -3.92 -2.98 11.72
C PRO A 5 -3.69 -1.46 11.62
N GLY A 6 -3.44 -0.78 12.76
CA GLY A 6 -3.62 0.67 12.97
C GLY A 6 -2.88 1.64 12.02
N TRP A 7 -2.15 1.11 11.05
CA TRP A 7 -1.46 1.78 9.97
C TRP A 7 -2.21 1.73 8.61
N MET A 8 -3.39 1.12 8.52
CA MET A 8 -4.12 0.99 7.26
C MET A 8 -5.65 1.07 7.41
N TRP A 9 -6.25 1.86 6.53
CA TRP A 9 -7.68 2.04 6.43
C TRP A 9 -8.19 1.68 5.03
N HIS A 10 -9.30 0.96 4.95
CA HIS A 10 -9.88 0.54 3.68
C HIS A 10 -11.39 0.77 3.63
N SER A 11 -11.86 1.30 2.49
CA SER A 11 -13.28 1.54 2.23
C SER A 11 -13.63 1.33 0.76
N ASN A 12 -14.87 0.89 0.54
CA ASN A 12 -15.47 0.72 -0.78
C ASN A 12 -16.36 1.94 -1.05
N TYR A 13 -16.20 2.59 -2.20
CA TYR A 13 -17.02 3.70 -2.63
C TYR A 13 -17.72 3.35 -3.94
N GLY A 14 -19.02 3.61 -4.03
CA GLY A 14 -19.81 3.45 -5.25
C GLY A 14 -20.57 4.71 -5.59
N ALA A 15 -20.62 5.07 -6.87
CA ALA A 15 -21.54 6.09 -7.36
C ALA A 15 -22.82 5.40 -7.84
N ASN A 16 -24.00 5.88 -7.42
CA ASN A 16 -25.29 5.25 -7.72
C ASN A 16 -25.69 5.30 -9.21
N ASP A 17 -24.96 6.05 -10.04
CA ASP A 17 -25.43 6.46 -11.38
C ASP A 17 -24.64 5.80 -12.53
N ARG A 18 -23.54 5.12 -12.21
CA ARG A 18 -22.68 4.37 -13.13
C ARG A 18 -21.95 3.33 -12.25
N ASP A 19 -21.87 2.06 -12.66
CA ASP A 19 -21.25 0.94 -11.91
C ASP A 19 -19.74 1.10 -11.61
N TYR A 20 -19.31 2.27 -11.14
CA TYR A 20 -17.96 2.56 -10.69
C TYR A 20 -17.90 2.33 -9.20
N LEU A 21 -17.49 1.12 -8.86
CA LEU A 21 -17.00 0.77 -7.53
C LEU A 21 -15.49 1.05 -7.51
N ILE A 22 -15.05 1.88 -6.57
CA ILE A 22 -13.64 2.15 -6.32
C ILE A 22 -13.31 1.70 -4.90
N ASN A 23 -12.28 0.88 -4.79
CA ASN A 23 -11.67 0.52 -3.53
C ASN A 23 -10.62 1.55 -3.15
N PHE A 24 -10.79 2.16 -1.99
CA PHE A 24 -9.86 3.16 -1.48
C PHE A 24 -9.15 2.63 -0.25
N THR A 25 -7.82 2.71 -0.26
CA THR A 25 -6.97 2.34 0.86
C THR A 25 -6.06 3.50 1.24
N ALA A 26 -6.14 3.94 2.49
CA ALA A 26 -5.21 4.90 3.07
C ALA A 26 -4.17 4.16 3.94
N THR A 27 -2.88 4.45 3.76
CA THR A 27 -1.78 3.74 4.45
C THR A 27 -0.84 4.69 5.20
N TYR A 28 -0.25 4.20 6.28
CA TYR A 28 0.83 4.83 7.01
C TYR A 28 1.90 3.78 7.38
N GLY A 29 2.95 3.63 6.57
CA GLY A 29 4.03 2.70 6.84
C GLY A 29 4.76 3.08 8.12
N LEU A 30 4.94 2.13 9.03
CA LEU A 30 5.76 2.33 10.21
C LEU A 30 7.26 2.32 9.84
N HIS A 31 8.12 2.72 10.78
CA HIS A 31 9.52 3.04 10.49
C HIS A 31 10.43 1.82 10.25
N THR A 32 10.03 0.61 10.66
CA THR A 32 10.88 -0.58 10.48
C THR A 32 10.60 -1.29 9.16
N ILE A 33 11.58 -2.08 8.70
CA ILE A 33 11.45 -2.89 7.48
C ILE A 33 10.40 -3.98 7.68
N GLU A 34 10.41 -4.64 8.84
CA GLU A 34 9.46 -5.67 9.21
C GLU A 34 8.01 -5.16 9.19
N ASP A 35 7.74 -3.97 9.74
CA ASP A 35 6.38 -3.40 9.72
C ASP A 35 5.92 -3.09 8.29
N ARG A 36 6.82 -2.67 7.42
CA ARG A 36 6.50 -2.40 6.00
C ARG A 36 6.21 -3.69 5.23
N LYS A 37 6.90 -4.79 5.52
CA LYS A 37 6.59 -6.10 4.92
C LYS A 37 5.19 -6.58 5.27
N GLU A 38 4.75 -6.35 6.50
CA GLU A 38 3.36 -6.64 6.91
C GLU A 38 2.36 -5.77 6.14
N LEU A 39 2.65 -4.48 5.95
CA LEU A 39 1.87 -3.57 5.10
C LEU A 39 1.79 -4.05 3.65
N TRP A 40 2.90 -4.47 3.05
CA TRP A 40 2.93 -4.99 1.67
C TRP A 40 2.09 -6.24 1.51
N SER A 41 2.25 -7.21 2.42
CA SER A 41 1.45 -8.43 2.39
C SER A 41 -0.05 -8.13 2.55
N ALA A 42 -0.43 -7.15 3.39
CA ALA A 42 -1.82 -6.75 3.53
C ALA A 42 -2.39 -6.10 2.25
N ILE A 43 -1.58 -5.29 1.55
CA ILE A 43 -1.97 -4.69 0.26
C ILE A 43 -2.11 -5.75 -0.83
N GLU A 44 -1.16 -6.68 -0.96
CA GLU A 44 -1.22 -7.78 -1.94
C GLU A 44 -2.44 -8.68 -1.69
N ASN A 45 -2.72 -8.99 -0.42
CA ASN A 45 -3.91 -9.74 -0.04
C ASN A 45 -5.21 -8.96 -0.34
N LEU A 46 -5.23 -7.63 -0.28
CA LEU A 46 -6.38 -6.87 -0.75
C LEU A 46 -6.50 -6.92 -2.27
N ASN A 47 -5.42 -6.69 -3.01
CA ASN A 47 -5.43 -6.65 -4.47
C ASN A 47 -5.92 -7.98 -5.07
N SER A 48 -5.49 -9.11 -4.53
CA SER A 48 -5.94 -10.44 -4.97
C SER A 48 -7.44 -10.70 -4.78
N ASN A 49 -8.10 -9.97 -3.89
CA ASN A 49 -9.52 -10.13 -3.57
C ASN A 49 -10.42 -9.03 -4.15
N VAL A 50 -9.85 -8.05 -4.86
CA VAL A 50 -10.56 -6.90 -5.41
C VAL A 50 -10.74 -7.06 -6.93
N GLN A 51 -11.99 -7.11 -7.41
CA GLN A 51 -12.30 -7.13 -8.84
C GLN A 51 -12.52 -5.73 -9.45
N ASN A 52 -12.59 -4.71 -8.61
CA ASN A 52 -12.92 -3.33 -8.99
C ASN A 52 -11.67 -2.45 -9.01
N SER A 53 -11.76 -1.24 -9.59
CA SER A 53 -10.64 -0.29 -9.58
C SER A 53 -10.19 0.04 -8.15
N GLN A 54 -8.88 0.13 -7.90
CA GLN A 54 -8.32 0.37 -6.58
C GLN A 54 -7.41 1.60 -6.58
N LEU A 55 -7.58 2.45 -5.57
CA LEU A 55 -6.77 3.62 -5.28
C LEU A 55 -6.14 3.44 -3.91
N ILE A 56 -4.81 3.34 -3.87
CA ILE A 56 -4.02 3.25 -2.64
C ILE A 56 -3.20 4.53 -2.51
N MET A 57 -3.29 5.20 -1.36
CA MET A 57 -2.54 6.42 -1.10
C MET A 57 -2.14 6.55 0.37
N GLY A 58 -1.10 7.31 0.65
CA GLY A 58 -0.68 7.56 2.03
C GLY A 58 0.82 7.81 2.14
N ASP A 59 1.31 7.79 3.38
CA ASP A 59 2.74 7.82 3.64
C ASP A 59 3.23 6.38 3.77
N PHE A 60 3.92 5.89 2.75
CA PHE A 60 4.44 4.53 2.75
C PHE A 60 5.69 4.36 3.61
N ASN A 61 6.35 5.47 3.99
CA ASN A 61 7.67 5.47 4.64
C ASN A 61 8.70 4.53 3.98
N SER A 62 8.55 4.29 2.68
CA SER A 62 9.40 3.43 1.85
C SER A 62 10.17 4.26 0.83
N ILE A 63 11.34 3.78 0.46
CA ILE A 63 12.23 4.44 -0.49
C ILE A 63 12.13 3.68 -1.81
N LEU A 64 11.56 4.30 -2.83
CA LEU A 64 11.40 3.69 -4.15
C LEU A 64 12.72 3.69 -4.94
N LYS A 65 13.63 4.65 -4.68
CA LYS A 65 14.94 4.72 -5.32
C LYS A 65 15.98 5.18 -4.32
N GLY A 66 17.17 4.58 -4.33
CA GLY A 66 18.28 4.91 -3.40
C GLY A 66 18.78 6.37 -3.44
N LYS A 67 18.17 7.23 -4.27
CA LYS A 67 18.47 8.66 -4.37
C LYS A 67 17.60 9.54 -3.45
N ASP A 68 16.58 8.99 -2.79
CA ASP A 68 15.68 9.78 -1.94
C ASP A 68 16.20 10.01 -0.50
N ARG A 69 17.35 9.41 -0.12
CA ARG A 69 18.06 9.74 1.14
C ARG A 69 19.58 9.75 0.98
N SER A 70 20.25 10.61 1.76
CA SER A 70 21.72 10.72 1.84
C SER A 70 22.41 9.58 2.61
N THR A 71 21.68 8.58 3.05
CA THR A 71 22.17 7.45 3.86
C THR A 71 22.14 6.17 3.05
N LEU A 72 23.11 5.27 3.27
CA LEU A 72 23.14 3.94 2.64
C LEU A 72 21.84 3.19 2.96
N VAL A 73 20.96 3.11 1.97
CA VAL A 73 19.68 2.38 2.03
C VAL A 73 19.98 0.93 1.71
N MET A 74 19.27 0.01 2.37
CA MET A 74 19.45 -1.41 2.11
C MET A 74 18.68 -1.78 0.83
N ASP A 75 19.35 -2.33 -0.17
CA ASP A 75 18.76 -2.69 -1.48
C ASP A 75 17.50 -3.57 -1.39
N ALA A 76 17.30 -4.25 -0.26
CA ALA A 76 16.10 -5.03 0.02
C ALA A 76 14.84 -4.17 0.16
N GLU A 77 14.93 -2.98 0.77
CA GLU A 77 13.77 -2.09 0.96
C GLU A 77 13.23 -1.54 -0.37
N ILE A 78 14.14 -1.26 -1.30
CA ILE A 78 13.80 -0.76 -2.64
C ILE A 78 13.13 -1.89 -3.43
N ARG A 79 13.72 -3.09 -3.42
CA ARG A 79 13.18 -4.26 -4.12
C ARG A 79 11.80 -4.66 -3.60
N ASP A 80 11.63 -4.75 -2.29
CA ASP A 80 10.34 -5.13 -1.70
C ASP A 80 9.21 -4.15 -2.09
N PHE A 81 9.51 -2.84 -2.19
CA PHE A 81 8.53 -1.84 -2.60
C PHE A 81 8.27 -1.83 -4.12
N GLU A 82 9.31 -2.03 -4.93
CA GLU A 82 9.17 -2.19 -6.39
C GLU A 82 8.34 -3.43 -6.74
N ASP A 83 8.56 -4.55 -6.05
CA ASP A 83 7.80 -5.78 -6.26
C ASP A 83 6.31 -5.57 -5.96
N MET A 84 5.97 -4.93 -4.83
CA MET A 84 4.58 -4.59 -4.49
C MET A 84 3.90 -3.67 -5.52
N MET A 85 4.64 -2.74 -6.14
CA MET A 85 4.08 -1.85 -7.17
C MET A 85 3.81 -2.55 -8.50
N ASN A 86 4.51 -3.65 -8.78
CA ASN A 86 4.44 -4.38 -10.05
C ASN A 86 3.55 -5.64 -9.98
N ASN A 87 2.99 -5.95 -8.80
CA ASN A 87 2.09 -7.08 -8.53
C ASN A 87 0.61 -6.69 -8.66
#